data_AF-L8M0A2-F1
#
_entry.id   AF-L8M0A2-F1
#
_cell.length_a   1.000
_cell.length_b   1.000
_cell.length_c   1.000
_cell.angle_alpha   90.00
_cell.angle_beta   90.00
_cell.angle_gamma   90.00
#
_symmetry.space_group_name_H-M   'P 1'
#
loop_
_entity.id
_entity.type
_entity.pdbx_description
1 polymer ?
#
loop_
_entity_poly.entity_id
_entity_poly.type
_entity_poly.pdbx_seq_one_letter_code
_entity_poly.pdbx_strand_id
1 'polypeptide(L)'
;MSINEQTPLIKQLALNINASKWVVFTEKFILVVFVIVIVVDFFLAFNDVQEDTISEVIQNWSYSRFFVITWAWGVIGGHFFLARATPLFSSPSPLMILLGLTFLILVAGLSYKAIVPIPAQLILLILGTAAGHFLWPVSPVS
;
A
#
# COMPACT_ATOMS: atom_id res chain seq x y z
N MET A 1 9.51 29.22 40.24
CA MET A 1 9.14 28.33 39.12
C MET A 1 10.29 28.41 38.12
N SER A 2 11.18 27.42 38.11
CA SER A 2 12.53 27.55 37.55
C SER A 2 12.56 27.29 36.03
N ILE A 3 13.46 27.98 35.34
CA ILE A 3 13.71 27.94 33.89
C ILE A 3 13.97 26.51 33.35
N ASN A 4 14.26 25.55 34.23
CA ASN A 4 14.67 24.19 33.86
C ASN A 4 13.53 23.32 33.28
N GLU A 5 12.27 23.57 33.68
CA GLU A 5 11.12 22.79 33.21
C GLU A 5 10.57 23.21 31.83
N GLN A 6 10.96 24.40 31.32
CA GLN A 6 10.51 24.89 30.01
C GLN A 6 11.32 24.31 28.84
N THR A 7 12.56 23.88 29.09
CA THR A 7 13.49 23.30 28.10
C THR A 7 12.95 22.05 27.37
N PRO A 8 12.35 21.04 28.05
CA PRO A 8 11.80 19.86 27.37
C PRO A 8 10.56 20.20 26.53
N LEU A 9 9.72 21.13 26.98
CA LEU A 9 8.51 21.53 26.26
C LEU A 9 8.83 22.26 24.95
N ILE A 10 9.80 23.18 24.97
CA ILE A 10 10.25 23.92 23.77
C ILE A 10 10.88 22.96 22.75
N LYS A 11 11.65 21.97 23.20
CA LYS A 11 12.22 20.94 22.31
C LYS A 11 11.12 20.07 21.66
N GLN A 12 10.11 19.64 22.42
CA GLN A 12 8.98 18.88 21.88
C GLN A 12 8.16 19.72 20.88
N LEU A 13 7.90 21.00 21.18
CA LEU A 13 7.20 21.90 20.26
C LEU A 13 7.97 22.08 18.95
N ALA A 14 9.28 22.31 19.03
CA ALA A 14 10.14 22.48 17.85
C ALA A 14 10.19 21.22 16.99
N LEU A 15 10.24 20.03 17.60
CA LEU A 15 10.17 18.75 16.88
C LEU A 15 8.82 18.54 16.19
N ASN A 16 7.71 18.83 16.88
CA ASN A 16 6.37 18.72 16.29
C ASN A 16 6.15 19.70 15.13
N ILE A 17 6.62 20.95 15.25
CA ILE A 17 6.54 21.95 14.18
C ILE A 17 7.41 21.54 12.97
N ASN A 18 8.60 20.97 13.21
CA ASN A 18 9.45 20.51 12.11
C ASN A 18 8.82 19.30 11.41
N ALA A 19 8.33 18.32 12.17
CA ALA A 19 7.64 17.15 11.63
C ALA A 19 6.42 17.57 10.78
N SER A 20 5.60 18.51 11.25
CA SER A 20 4.44 18.98 10.49
C SER A 20 4.83 19.67 9.17
N LYS A 21 5.94 20.42 9.15
CA LYS A 21 6.46 21.01 7.91
C LYS A 21 6.90 19.94 6.90
N TRP A 22 7.58 18.89 7.36
CA TRP A 22 7.99 17.78 6.50
C TRP A 22 6.79 17.00 5.95
N VAL A 23 5.75 16.79 6.75
CA VAL A 23 4.51 16.15 6.27
C VAL A 23 3.88 16.98 5.16
N VAL A 24 3.66 18.28 5.38
CA VAL A 24 3.05 19.18 4.38
C VAL A 24 3.91 19.29 3.12
N PHE A 25 5.24 19.35 3.27
CA PHE A 25 6.15 19.35 2.12
C PHE A 25 6.04 18.05 1.32
N THR A 26 6.07 16.90 2.00
CA THR A 26 5.99 15.58 1.37
C THR A 26 4.66 15.40 0.63
N GLU A 27 3.55 15.79 1.25
CA GLU A 27 2.22 15.77 0.65
C GLU A 27 2.19 16.60 -0.66
N LYS A 28 2.65 17.85 -0.62
CA LYS A 28 2.71 18.73 -1.80
C LYS A 28 3.62 18.18 -2.88
N PHE A 29 4.78 17.65 -2.49
CA PHE A 29 5.73 17.06 -3.42
C PHE A 29 5.12 15.86 -4.14
N ILE A 30 4.50 14.93 -3.40
CA ILE A 30 3.80 13.77 -3.97
C ILE A 30 2.71 14.21 -4.94
N LEU A 31 1.91 15.23 -4.57
CA LEU A 31 0.84 15.74 -5.43
C LEU A 31 1.39 16.31 -6.75
N VAL A 32 2.47 17.10 -6.69
CA VAL A 32 3.13 17.63 -7.90
C VAL A 32 3.65 16.50 -8.78
N VAL A 33 4.29 15.49 -8.20
CA VAL A 33 4.76 14.31 -8.95
C VAL A 33 3.59 13.60 -9.63
N PHE A 34 2.48 13.39 -8.93
CA PHE A 34 1.27 12.78 -9.50
C PHE A 34 0.72 13.56 -10.70
N VAL A 35 0.63 14.89 -10.58
CA VAL A 35 0.17 15.75 -11.68
C VAL A 35 1.10 15.64 -12.89
N ILE A 36 2.42 15.66 -12.68
CA ILE A 36 3.39 15.50 -13.77
C ILE A 36 3.21 14.14 -14.46
N VAL A 37 3.09 13.06 -13.69
CA VAL A 37 2.87 11.71 -14.25
C VAL A 37 1.61 11.66 -15.10
N ILE A 38 0.50 12.24 -14.62
CA ILE A 38 -0.76 12.29 -15.37
C ILE A 38 -0.60 13.09 -16.67
N VAL A 39 0.03 14.26 -16.63
CA VAL A 39 0.24 15.09 -17.83
C VAL A 39 1.12 14.40 -18.86
N VAL A 40 2.20 13.74 -18.41
CA VAL A 40 3.08 12.95 -19.29
C VAL A 40 2.30 11.79 -19.91
N ASP A 41 1.48 11.09 -19.12
CA ASP A 41 0.66 9.98 -19.61
C ASP A 41 -0.35 10.45 -20.67
N PHE A 42 -1.01 11.58 -20.45
CA PHE A 42 -1.89 12.20 -21.46
C PHE A 42 -1.13 12.59 -22.72
N PHE A 43 0.08 13.15 -22.60
CA PHE A 43 0.89 13.51 -23.75
C PHE A 43 1.29 12.28 -24.57
N LEU A 44 1.68 11.20 -23.91
CA LEU A 44 2.01 9.93 -24.55
C LEU A 44 0.78 9.28 -25.19
N ALA A 45 -0.41 9.45 -24.62
CA ALA A 45 -1.66 8.91 -25.17
C ALA A 45 -2.06 9.54 -26.51
N PHE A 46 -1.50 10.71 -26.88
CA PHE A 46 -1.69 11.31 -28.20
C PHE A 46 -0.69 10.79 -29.26
N ASN A 47 0.26 9.94 -28.87
CA ASN A 47 1.18 9.28 -29.80
C ASN A 47 0.53 7.99 -30.32
N ASP A 48 0.69 7.67 -31.60
CA ASP A 48 0.11 6.46 -32.22
C ASP A 48 0.90 5.17 -31.90
N VAL A 49 1.80 5.21 -30.91
CA VAL A 49 2.63 4.08 -30.50
C VAL A 49 1.91 3.30 -29.41
N GLN A 50 1.58 2.03 -29.68
CA GLN A 50 0.96 1.13 -28.71
C GLN A 50 1.93 0.79 -27.56
N GLU A 51 1.41 0.71 -26.34
CA GLU A 51 2.15 0.39 -25.09
C GLU A 51 3.16 1.47 -24.64
N ASP A 52 3.02 2.70 -25.13
CA ASP A 52 3.94 3.81 -24.81
C ASP A 52 3.47 4.66 -23.63
N THR A 53 2.21 4.52 -23.20
CA THR A 53 1.69 5.23 -22.03
C THR A 53 2.13 4.58 -20.73
N ILE A 54 2.37 5.40 -19.71
CA ILE A 54 2.70 4.92 -18.35
C ILE A 54 1.54 4.05 -17.84
N SER A 55 0.29 4.43 -18.12
CA SER A 55 -0.90 3.67 -17.77
C SER A 55 -0.94 2.27 -18.42
N GLU A 56 -0.63 2.14 -19.71
CA GLU A 56 -0.57 0.84 -20.39
C GLU A 56 0.57 -0.04 -19.85
N VAL A 57 1.75 0.54 -19.60
CA VAL A 57 2.88 -0.18 -19.00
C VAL A 57 2.52 -0.69 -17.61
N ILE A 58 1.93 0.16 -16.76
CA ILE A 58 1.47 -0.22 -15.41
C ILE A 58 0.40 -1.29 -15.51
N GLN A 59 -0.56 -1.15 -16.42
CA GLN A 59 -1.61 -2.13 -16.63
C GLN A 59 -1.02 -3.49 -17.02
N ASN A 60 -0.13 -3.54 -18.01
CA ASN A 60 0.52 -4.76 -18.47
C ASN A 60 1.38 -5.40 -17.35
N TRP A 61 2.07 -4.59 -16.57
CA TRP A 61 2.84 -5.05 -15.40
C TRP A 61 1.95 -5.58 -14.28
N SER A 62 0.78 -4.96 -14.04
CA SER A 62 -0.20 -5.40 -13.05
C SER A 62 -0.83 -6.75 -13.42
N TYR A 63 -1.06 -6.99 -14.72
CA TYR A 63 -1.60 -8.26 -15.20
C TYR A 63 -0.57 -9.38 -15.27
N SER A 64 0.72 -9.06 -15.43
CA SER A 64 1.78 -10.07 -15.63
C SER A 64 2.64 -10.35 -14.39
N ARG A 65 3.28 -9.32 -13.80
CA ARG A 65 4.33 -9.51 -12.78
C ARG A 65 3.89 -9.10 -11.38
N PHE A 66 2.93 -8.19 -11.28
CA PHE A 66 2.53 -7.57 -10.02
C PHE A 66 1.08 -7.86 -9.63
N PHE A 67 0.54 -9.04 -9.96
CA PHE A 67 -0.76 -9.47 -9.45
C PHE A 67 -0.80 -9.56 -7.90
N VAL A 68 0.36 -9.55 -7.25
CA VAL A 68 0.51 -9.34 -5.80
C VAL A 68 -0.12 -8.03 -5.33
N ILE A 69 -0.18 -7.00 -6.20
CA ILE A 69 -0.86 -5.73 -5.91
C ILE A 69 -2.35 -5.96 -5.70
N THR A 70 -2.99 -6.79 -6.53
CA THR A 70 -4.41 -7.14 -6.36
C THR A 70 -4.66 -7.88 -5.04
N TRP A 71 -3.78 -8.82 -4.69
CA TRP A 71 -3.79 -9.47 -3.38
C TRP A 71 -3.65 -8.46 -2.23
N ALA A 72 -2.66 -7.57 -2.32
CA ALA A 72 -2.37 -6.56 -1.29
C ALA A 72 -3.55 -5.59 -1.11
N TRP A 73 -4.20 -5.15 -2.19
CA TRP A 73 -5.42 -4.35 -2.12
C TRP A 73 -6.55 -5.08 -1.40
N GLY A 74 -6.70 -6.38 -1.65
CA GLY A 74 -7.64 -7.22 -0.91
C GLY A 74 -7.30 -7.21 0.59
N VAL A 75 -6.05 -7.49 0.95
CA VAL A 75 -5.58 -7.51 2.35
C VAL A 75 -5.85 -6.19 3.07
N ILE A 76 -5.49 -5.08 2.44
CA ILE A 76 -5.75 -3.73 2.95
C ILE A 76 -7.26 -3.52 3.11
N GLY A 77 -8.06 -3.89 2.10
CA GLY A 77 -9.51 -3.77 2.15
C GLY A 77 -10.14 -4.58 3.30
N GLY A 78 -9.71 -5.82 3.48
CA GLY A 78 -10.17 -6.70 4.55
C GLY A 78 -9.81 -6.17 5.94
N HIS A 79 -8.60 -5.62 6.09
CA HIS A 79 -8.14 -4.99 7.33
C HIS A 79 -8.92 -3.71 7.64
N PHE A 80 -9.08 -2.79 6.70
CA PHE A 80 -9.69 -1.49 7.00
C PHE A 80 -11.22 -1.51 7.03
N PHE A 81 -11.87 -2.26 6.14
CA PHE A 81 -13.33 -2.23 6.00
C PHE A 81 -14.05 -3.36 6.72
N LEU A 82 -13.38 -4.49 6.94
CA LEU A 82 -14.01 -5.67 7.51
C LEU A 82 -13.35 -6.14 8.81
N ALA A 83 -12.30 -5.51 9.33
CA ALA A 83 -11.51 -6.09 10.42
C ALA A 83 -12.32 -6.62 11.61
N ARG A 84 -11.87 -7.76 12.13
CA ARG A 84 -12.31 -8.27 13.43
C ARG A 84 -11.54 -7.61 14.56
N ALA A 85 -12.17 -7.59 15.74
CA ALA A 85 -11.53 -7.15 16.99
C ALA A 85 -10.51 -8.20 17.52
N THR A 86 -10.66 -9.46 17.14
CA THR A 86 -9.80 -10.55 17.61
C THR A 86 -9.26 -11.37 16.43
N PRO A 87 -7.95 -11.70 16.41
CA PRO A 87 -7.37 -12.54 15.37
C PRO A 87 -7.93 -13.97 15.42
N LEU A 88 -7.89 -14.66 14.29
CA LEU A 88 -8.33 -16.06 14.22
C LEU A 88 -7.39 -17.03 14.97
N PHE A 89 -6.10 -16.67 15.11
CA PHE A 89 -5.09 -17.48 15.79
C PHE A 89 -4.34 -16.64 16.84
N SER A 90 -4.01 -17.25 17.97
CA SER A 90 -3.31 -16.60 19.08
C SER A 90 -1.77 -16.58 18.93
N SER A 91 -1.18 -17.51 18.17
CA SER A 91 0.27 -17.56 17.85
C SER A 91 0.55 -18.68 16.83
N PRO A 92 1.53 -18.56 15.90
CA PRO A 92 2.38 -17.41 15.60
C PRO A 92 1.55 -16.25 15.03
N SER A 93 2.06 -15.01 15.17
CA SER A 93 1.32 -13.80 14.84
C SER A 93 0.72 -13.90 13.43
N PRO A 94 -0.61 -13.86 13.27
CA PRO A 94 -1.28 -14.01 11.98
C PRO A 94 -0.74 -13.05 10.89
N LEU A 95 -0.21 -11.91 11.32
CA LEU A 95 0.54 -10.96 10.49
C LEU A 95 1.78 -11.58 9.82
N MET A 96 2.53 -12.44 10.50
CA MET A 96 3.73 -13.08 9.95
C MET A 96 3.38 -14.12 8.87
N ILE A 97 2.24 -14.81 9.03
CA ILE A 97 1.68 -15.69 8.00
C ILE A 97 1.26 -14.86 6.78
N LEU A 98 0.60 -13.72 7.00
CA LEU A 98 0.17 -12.81 5.95
C LEU A 98 1.35 -12.23 5.15
N LEU A 99 2.41 -11.81 5.85
CA LEU A 99 3.65 -11.33 5.22
C LEU A 99 4.34 -12.45 4.43
N GLY A 100 4.40 -13.66 4.98
CA GLY A 100 4.94 -14.84 4.29
C GLY A 100 4.18 -15.17 3.01
N LEU A 101 2.85 -15.20 3.06
CA LEU A 101 1.98 -15.38 1.88
C LEU A 101 2.22 -14.29 0.83
N THR A 102 2.25 -13.03 1.26
CA THR A 102 2.48 -11.89 0.36
C THR A 102 3.84 -11.99 -0.31
N PHE A 103 4.88 -12.39 0.44
CA PHE A 103 6.22 -12.61 -0.10
C PHE A 103 6.26 -13.75 -1.11
N LEU A 104 5.59 -14.89 -0.82
CA LEU A 104 5.51 -16.02 -1.76
C LEU A 104 4.78 -15.63 -3.05
N ILE A 105 3.69 -14.88 -2.96
CA ILE A 105 2.94 -14.38 -4.13
C ILE A 105 3.81 -13.41 -4.94
N LEU A 106 4.58 -12.53 -4.29
CA LEU A 106 5.53 -11.64 -4.95
C LEU A 106 6.61 -12.43 -5.71
N VAL A 107 7.26 -13.40 -5.05
CA VAL A 107 8.30 -14.23 -5.68
C VAL A 107 7.72 -15.03 -6.83
N ALA A 108 6.51 -15.58 -6.69
CA ALA A 108 5.81 -16.26 -7.76
C ALA A 108 5.56 -15.34 -8.95
N GLY A 109 5.09 -14.10 -8.75
CA GLY A 109 4.86 -13.15 -9.84
C GLY A 109 6.12 -12.63 -10.53
N LEU A 110 7.23 -12.52 -9.79
CA LEU A 110 8.53 -12.20 -10.38
C LEU A 110 9.13 -13.36 -11.19
N SER A 111 8.87 -14.60 -10.76
CA SER A 111 9.41 -15.82 -11.39
C SER A 111 8.56 -16.29 -12.58
N TYR A 112 7.24 -16.25 -12.44
CA TYR A 112 6.28 -16.57 -13.49
C TYR A 112 5.82 -15.27 -14.15
N LYS A 113 6.40 -14.96 -15.31
CA LYS A 113 5.95 -13.87 -16.20
C LYS A 113 4.66 -14.23 -16.96
N ALA A 114 3.72 -14.88 -16.27
CA ALA A 114 2.46 -15.31 -16.85
C ALA A 114 1.41 -14.22 -16.65
N ILE A 115 0.63 -13.94 -17.70
CA ILE A 115 -0.52 -13.03 -17.60
C ILE A 115 -1.60 -13.72 -16.76
N VAL A 116 -1.92 -13.14 -15.60
CA VAL A 116 -2.97 -13.66 -14.71
C VAL A 116 -4.32 -13.17 -15.24
N PRO A 117 -5.24 -14.06 -15.62
CA PRO A 117 -6.51 -13.67 -16.19
C PRO A 117 -7.40 -12.98 -15.13
N ILE A 118 -8.30 -12.10 -15.58
CA ILE A 118 -9.20 -11.31 -14.70
C ILE A 118 -9.91 -12.17 -13.63
N PRO A 119 -10.46 -13.36 -13.93
CA PRO A 119 -11.08 -14.21 -12.90
C PRO A 119 -10.12 -14.61 -11.77
N ALA A 120 -8.86 -14.89 -12.10
CA ALA A 120 -7.84 -15.21 -11.09
C ALA A 120 -7.46 -13.98 -10.26
N GLN A 121 -7.46 -12.78 -10.86
CA GLN A 121 -7.30 -11.53 -10.10
C GLN A 121 -8.45 -11.28 -9.13
N LEU A 122 -9.69 -11.56 -9.52
CA LEU A 122 -10.85 -11.46 -8.62
C LEU A 122 -10.74 -12.46 -7.46
N ILE A 123 -10.28 -13.68 -7.73
CA ILE A 123 -10.01 -14.67 -6.68
C ILE A 123 -8.92 -14.16 -5.73
N LEU A 124 -7.82 -13.61 -6.24
CA LEU A 124 -6.75 -13.03 -5.42
C LEU A 124 -7.27 -11.87 -4.56
N LEU A 125 -8.14 -11.02 -5.10
CA LEU A 125 -8.75 -9.92 -4.36
C LEU A 125 -9.63 -10.43 -3.20
N ILE A 126 -10.48 -11.44 -3.46
CA ILE A 126 -11.36 -12.03 -2.46
C ILE A 126 -10.54 -12.75 -1.37
N LEU A 127 -9.55 -13.55 -1.77
CA LEU A 127 -8.68 -14.25 -0.82
C LEU A 127 -7.83 -13.26 -0.02
N GLY A 128 -7.34 -12.19 -0.63
CA GLY A 128 -6.64 -11.11 0.06
C GLY A 128 -7.55 -10.45 1.09
N THR A 129 -8.79 -10.16 0.70
CA THR A 129 -9.81 -9.57 1.60
C THR A 129 -10.08 -10.47 2.79
N ALA A 130 -10.27 -11.78 2.57
CA ALA A 130 -10.42 -12.74 3.66
C ALA A 130 -9.17 -12.77 4.57
N ALA A 131 -7.97 -12.79 3.97
CA ALA A 131 -6.72 -12.80 4.71
C ALA A 131 -6.54 -11.55 5.57
N GLY A 132 -6.82 -10.36 5.03
CA GLY A 132 -6.81 -9.10 5.79
C GLY A 132 -7.81 -9.11 6.94
N HIS A 133 -9.05 -9.56 6.68
CA HIS A 133 -10.11 -9.64 7.69
C HIS A 133 -9.74 -10.55 8.89
N PHE A 134 -9.14 -11.71 8.63
CA PHE A 134 -8.89 -12.74 9.66
C PHE A 134 -7.49 -12.72 10.27
N LEU A 135 -6.47 -12.33 9.49
CA LEU A 135 -5.06 -12.39 9.89
C LEU A 135 -4.51 -11.02 10.30
N TRP A 136 -5.18 -9.93 9.96
CA TRP A 136 -4.79 -8.60 10.40
C TRP A 136 -5.99 -7.89 11.04
N PRO A 137 -6.35 -8.24 12.28
CA PRO A 137 -7.34 -7.46 13.02
C PRO A 137 -6.80 -6.08 13.35
N VAL A 138 -7.68 -5.09 13.52
CA VAL A 138 -7.31 -3.85 14.24
C VAL A 138 -7.11 -4.20 15.72
N SER A 139 -6.00 -3.75 16.29
CA SER A 139 -5.79 -3.85 17.72
C SER A 139 -6.93 -3.13 18.45
N PRO A 140 -7.57 -3.75 19.46
CA PRO A 140 -8.53 -3.02 20.29
C PRO A 140 -7.79 -1.84 20.92
N VAL A 141 -8.31 -0.64 20.68
CA VAL A 141 -7.85 0.58 21.36
C VAL A 141 -8.17 0.37 22.84
N SER A 142 -7.16 0.07 23.66
CA SER A 142 -7.23 0.03 25.12
C SER A 142 -6.88 1.39 25.69
#